data_AF-A0A2X2YGH9-F1
#
_entry.id   AF-A0A2X2YGH9-F1
#
_cell.length_a   1.000
_cell.length_b   1.000
_cell.length_c   1.000
_cell.angle_alpha   90.00
_cell.angle_beta   90.00
_cell.angle_gamma   90.00
#
_symmetry.space_group_name_H-M   'P 1'
#
loop_
_entity.id
_entity.type
_entity.pdbx_description
1 polymer ?
#
loop_
_entity_poly.entity_id
_entity_poly.type
_entity_poly.pdbx_seq_one_letter_code
_entity_poly.pdbx_strand_id
1 'polypeptide(L)'
;MQVARGYAVMSNGGFLVDPYFISKIETDQGGVIFEAKPKIACPDCDIPVIYGDTQKSNVLENNNVEDVAISQEQQNATVPMPKLEQANQALVAQSGMQEYAPHVINTPLAFLIKSALNSNIFGEPGWMGTGWRAGRDLQRHDIGGKTGTTNSSKDAWFSGYGPGVVTSVVDRL
;
A
#
# COMPACT_ATOMS: atom_id res chain seq x y z
N MET A 1 13.14 -4.24 -4.48
CA MET A 1 12.54 -3.13 -3.72
C MET A 1 11.10 -2.78 -4.12
N GLN A 2 10.57 -3.28 -5.25
CA GLN A 2 9.22 -2.92 -5.73
C GLN A 2 8.10 -3.34 -4.78
N VAL A 3 8.18 -4.52 -4.17
CA VAL A 3 7.15 -5.03 -3.23
C VAL A 3 7.00 -4.10 -2.02
N ALA A 4 8.10 -3.71 -1.38
CA ALA A 4 8.07 -2.78 -0.25
C ALA A 4 7.47 -1.43 -0.65
N ARG A 5 7.79 -0.91 -1.85
CA ARG A 5 7.18 0.32 -2.38
C ARG A 5 5.67 0.18 -2.57
N GLY A 6 5.20 -0.97 -3.07
CA GLY A 6 3.77 -1.26 -3.20
C GLY A 6 3.06 -1.33 -1.85
N TYR A 7 3.66 -1.99 -0.86
CA TYR A 7 3.11 -2.04 0.50
C TYR A 7 3.11 -0.67 1.19
N ALA A 8 4.06 0.22 0.86
CA ALA A 8 4.08 1.59 1.37
C ALA A 8 2.80 2.34 1.01
N VAL A 9 2.30 2.19 -0.22
CA VAL A 9 1.02 2.78 -0.67
C VAL A 9 -0.13 2.41 0.26
N MET A 10 -0.22 1.14 0.68
CA MET A 10 -1.30 0.66 1.54
C MET A 10 -1.15 1.16 2.99
N SER A 11 0.08 1.36 3.45
CA SER A 11 0.37 1.76 4.83
C SER A 11 0.28 3.28 5.05
N ASN A 12 0.62 4.07 4.03
CA ASN A 12 0.80 5.53 4.11
C ASN A 12 -0.40 6.35 3.61
N GLY A 13 -1.58 5.73 3.49
CA GLY A 13 -2.79 6.44 3.06
C GLY A 13 -2.98 6.53 1.54
N GLY A 14 -2.23 5.77 0.75
CA GLY A 14 -2.47 5.64 -0.70
C GLY A 14 -1.44 6.33 -1.60
N PHE A 15 -0.31 6.77 -1.05
CA PHE A 15 0.68 7.57 -1.74
C PHE A 15 1.85 6.73 -2.27
N LEU A 16 2.17 6.88 -3.56
CA LEU A 16 3.27 6.18 -4.20
C LEU A 16 4.60 6.91 -3.98
N VAL A 17 5.26 6.60 -2.87
CA VAL A 17 6.59 7.15 -2.54
C VAL A 17 7.70 6.52 -3.37
N ASP A 18 8.78 7.27 -3.58
CA ASP A 18 9.98 6.80 -4.25
C ASP A 18 11.06 6.44 -3.21
N PRO A 19 11.51 5.16 -3.16
CA PRO A 19 12.57 4.78 -2.25
C PRO A 19 13.89 5.43 -2.69
N TYR A 20 14.59 6.05 -1.75
CA TYR A 20 15.91 6.64 -1.96
C TYR A 20 16.84 6.19 -0.83
N PHE A 21 18.15 6.23 -1.10
CA PHE A 21 19.17 5.79 -0.15
C PHE A 21 20.12 6.92 0.27
N ILE A 22 20.35 7.89 -0.61
CA ILE A 22 21.27 9.01 -0.35
C ILE A 22 20.45 10.19 0.17
N SER A 23 20.64 10.56 1.43
CA SER A 23 20.00 11.75 2.03
C SER A 23 20.81 13.02 1.80
N LYS A 24 22.13 12.93 1.93
CA LYS A 24 23.05 14.09 1.87
C LYS A 24 24.43 13.66 1.38
N ILE A 25 25.09 14.54 0.63
CA ILE A 25 26.51 14.40 0.24
C ILE A 25 27.23 15.65 0.70
N GLU A 26 28.31 15.47 1.44
CA GLU A 26 29.13 16.55 2.01
C GLU A 26 30.59 16.41 1.56
N THR A 27 31.32 17.54 1.52
CA THR A 27 32.78 17.54 1.41
C THR A 27 33.42 17.20 2.75
N ASP A 28 34.72 16.88 2.72
CA ASP A 28 35.58 16.74 3.91
C ASP A 28 35.61 18.00 4.79
N GLN A 29 35.37 19.17 4.19
CA GLN A 29 35.26 20.46 4.87
C GLN A 29 33.85 20.76 5.41
N GLY A 30 32.89 19.83 5.28
CA GLY A 30 31.51 19.99 5.77
C GLY A 30 30.58 20.80 4.86
N GLY A 31 30.99 21.08 3.62
CA GLY A 31 30.15 21.76 2.63
C GLY A 31 29.14 20.81 1.99
N VAL A 32 27.85 21.18 1.97
CA VAL A 32 26.79 20.34 1.39
C VAL A 32 26.79 20.44 -0.13
N ILE A 33 27.02 19.32 -0.82
CA ILE A 33 27.01 19.21 -2.29
C ILE A 33 25.62 18.81 -2.79
N PHE A 34 24.93 17.97 -2.02
CA PHE A 34 23.63 17.43 -2.38
C PHE A 34 22.80 17.17 -1.13
N GLU A 35 21.50 17.42 -1.23
CA GLU A 35 20.50 17.08 -0.21
C GLU A 35 19.22 16.61 -0.91
N ALA A 36 18.74 15.43 -0.53
CA ALA A 36 17.57 14.83 -1.13
C ALA A 36 16.29 15.55 -0.67
N LYS A 37 15.41 15.85 -1.64
CA LYS A 37 14.07 16.40 -1.40
C LYS A 37 13.02 15.41 -1.88
N PRO A 38 12.78 14.31 -1.14
CA PRO A 38 11.86 13.26 -1.57
C PRO A 38 10.41 13.73 -1.50
N LYS A 39 9.58 13.15 -2.36
CA LYS A 39 8.13 13.32 -2.31
C LYS A 39 7.55 12.53 -1.13
N ILE A 40 6.75 13.18 -0.29
CA ILE A 40 6.20 12.55 0.92
C ILE A 40 4.72 12.19 0.78
N ALA A 41 4.27 11.24 1.59
CA ALA A 41 2.86 10.91 1.76
C ALA A 41 2.20 11.88 2.75
N CYS A 42 0.95 12.23 2.51
CA CYS A 42 0.14 12.99 3.47
C CYS A 42 -1.27 12.39 3.59
N PRO A 43 -1.47 11.42 4.50
CA PRO A 43 -2.77 10.78 4.70
C PRO A 43 -3.89 11.76 5.10
N ASP A 44 -3.53 12.83 5.80
CA ASP A 44 -4.45 13.83 6.33
C ASP A 44 -4.72 14.99 5.35
N CYS A 45 -4.05 15.01 4.20
CA CYS A 45 -4.23 16.04 3.17
C CYS A 45 -5.34 15.64 2.19
N ASP A 46 -6.15 16.62 1.77
CA ASP A 46 -7.17 16.45 0.74
C ASP A 46 -6.56 16.54 -0.67
N ILE A 47 -5.79 15.51 -1.04
CA ILE A 47 -5.16 15.37 -2.37
C ILE A 47 -5.97 14.34 -3.15
N PRO A 48 -6.49 14.65 -4.36
CA PRO A 48 -7.27 13.70 -5.14
C PRO A 48 -6.41 12.57 -5.72
N VAL A 49 -7.04 11.43 -5.98
CA VAL A 49 -6.39 10.29 -6.65
C VAL A 49 -6.14 10.55 -8.14
N ILE A 50 -5.00 10.11 -8.66
CA ILE A 50 -4.58 10.39 -10.06
C ILE A 50 -5.29 9.52 -11.12
N TYR A 51 -6.08 8.53 -10.71
CA TYR A 51 -6.78 7.61 -11.62
C TYR A 51 -8.28 7.89 -11.69
N GLY A 52 -8.76 8.93 -10.98
CA GLY A 52 -10.19 9.17 -10.78
C GLY A 52 -10.85 8.10 -9.92
N ASP A 53 -12.16 8.25 -9.69
CA ASP A 53 -12.94 7.25 -8.98
C ASP A 53 -13.32 6.08 -9.89
N THR A 54 -13.16 4.85 -9.38
CA THR A 54 -13.64 3.66 -10.08
C THR A 54 -15.18 3.65 -10.05
N GLN A 55 -15.81 3.51 -11.20
CA GLN A 55 -17.26 3.33 -11.30
C GLN A 55 -17.65 2.06 -10.53
N LYS A 56 -18.53 2.21 -9.53
CA LYS A 56 -19.03 1.06 -8.76
C LYS A 56 -19.76 0.12 -9.73
N SER A 57 -19.42 -1.16 -9.71
CA SER A 57 -20.15 -2.16 -10.48
C SER A 57 -21.50 -2.42 -9.82
N ASN A 58 -22.60 -2.27 -10.58
CA ASN A 58 -23.98 -2.57 -10.12
C ASN A 58 -24.15 -3.99 -9.55
N VAL A 59 -23.20 -4.91 -9.81
CA VAL A 59 -23.22 -6.29 -9.29
C VAL A 59 -23.05 -6.34 -7.76
N LEU A 60 -22.46 -5.31 -7.15
CA LEU A 60 -22.30 -5.19 -5.69
C LEU A 60 -23.50 -4.52 -4.99
N GLU A 61 -24.52 -4.07 -5.75
CA GLU A 61 -25.73 -3.46 -5.19
C GLU A 61 -26.83 -4.48 -4.88
N ASN A 62 -26.62 -5.76 -5.19
CA ASN A 62 -27.63 -6.79 -4.98
C ASN A 62 -27.56 -7.37 -3.56
N ASN A 63 -28.64 -7.11 -2.81
CA ASN A 63 -28.93 -7.59 -1.46
C ASN A 63 -28.97 -9.14 -1.36
N ASN A 64 -27.82 -9.82 -1.29
CA ASN A 64 -27.73 -11.17 -0.73
C ASN A 64 -26.31 -11.48 -0.27
N VAL A 65 -26.11 -11.46 1.05
CA VAL A 65 -24.87 -11.91 1.74
C VAL A 65 -24.75 -13.44 1.83
N GLU A 66 -25.67 -14.19 1.23
CA GLU A 66 -25.75 -15.65 1.34
C GLU A 66 -25.44 -16.42 0.05
N ASP A 67 -25.17 -15.74 -1.07
CA ASP A 67 -24.86 -16.44 -2.31
C ASP A 67 -23.34 -16.69 -2.40
N VAL A 68 -22.94 -17.92 -2.03
CA VAL A 68 -21.57 -18.40 -2.19
C VAL A 68 -21.21 -18.26 -3.66
N ALA A 69 -20.13 -17.52 -3.96
CA ALA A 69 -19.65 -17.31 -5.32
C ALA A 69 -19.46 -18.65 -6.06
N ILE A 70 -20.46 -19.04 -6.83
CA ILE A 70 -20.30 -20.05 -7.87
C ILE A 70 -19.52 -19.33 -8.96
N SER A 71 -18.32 -19.83 -9.28
CA SER A 71 -17.54 -19.39 -10.43
C SER A 71 -18.30 -19.69 -11.72
N GLN A 72 -19.30 -18.88 -12.05
CA GLN A 72 -19.83 -18.80 -13.39
C GLN A 72 -18.81 -17.98 -14.18
N GLU A 73 -18.35 -18.54 -15.31
CA GLU A 73 -17.52 -17.83 -16.29
C GLU A 73 -18.31 -16.63 -16.82
N GLN A 74 -18.23 -15.49 -16.11
CA GLN A 74 -18.72 -14.23 -16.63
C GLN A 74 -17.78 -13.80 -17.74
N GLN A 75 -18.30 -13.89 -18.96
CA GLN A 75 -17.71 -13.33 -20.18
C GLN A 75 -17.18 -11.92 -19.92
N ASN A 76 -15.86 -11.77 -20.09
CA ASN A 76 -15.11 -10.52 -20.23
C ASN A 76 -15.94 -9.25 -20.01
N ALA A 77 -16.20 -8.91 -18.74
CA ALA A 77 -16.49 -7.53 -18.39
C ALA A 77 -15.18 -6.78 -18.62
N THR A 78 -15.09 -6.05 -19.73
CA THR A 78 -13.97 -5.15 -20.02
C THR A 78 -13.90 -4.13 -18.90
N VAL A 79 -13.11 -4.40 -17.86
CA VAL A 79 -12.85 -3.43 -16.79
C VAL A 79 -12.19 -2.24 -17.48
N PRO A 80 -12.85 -1.06 -17.54
CA PRO A 80 -12.24 0.09 -18.20
C PRO A 80 -10.97 0.44 -17.46
N MET A 81 -9.83 0.36 -18.14
CA MET A 81 -8.57 0.81 -17.56
C MET A 81 -8.74 2.30 -17.22
N PRO A 82 -8.61 2.70 -15.95
CA PRO A 82 -8.79 4.10 -15.58
C PRO A 82 -7.77 4.94 -16.35
N LYS A 83 -8.27 5.93 -17.09
CA LYS A 83 -7.40 6.90 -17.74
C LYS A 83 -6.74 7.73 -16.65
N LEU A 84 -5.44 7.97 -16.78
CA LEU A 84 -4.70 8.90 -15.93
C LEU A 84 -5.32 10.30 -16.10
N GLU A 85 -6.26 10.66 -15.23
CA GLU A 85 -6.62 12.06 -15.05
C GLU A 85 -5.46 12.69 -14.30
N GLN A 86 -4.66 13.47 -15.01
CA GLN A 86 -3.58 14.25 -14.42
C GLN A 86 -4.20 15.22 -13.42
N ALA A 87 -4.33 14.79 -12.17
CA ALA A 87 -4.76 15.62 -11.07
C ALA A 87 -3.87 16.87 -11.06
N ASN A 88 -4.53 18.00 -11.32
CA ASN A 88 -3.99 19.36 -11.46
C ASN A 88 -2.57 19.56 -10.91
N GLN A 89 -1.58 19.50 -11.82
CA GLN A 89 -0.20 19.92 -11.55
C GLN A 89 -0.11 21.36 -10.98
N ALA A 90 -1.16 22.17 -11.18
CA ALA A 90 -1.25 23.54 -10.68
C ALA A 90 -1.40 23.66 -9.15
N LEU A 91 -1.95 22.66 -8.45
CA LEU A 91 -2.03 22.66 -6.98
C LEU A 91 -0.67 22.30 -6.33
N VAL A 92 0.19 21.60 -7.07
CA VAL A 92 1.54 21.22 -6.62
C VAL A 92 2.54 22.38 -6.75
N ALA A 93 2.23 23.37 -7.61
CA ALA A 93 3.15 24.45 -7.96
C ALA A 93 3.14 25.66 -6.99
N GLN A 94 2.22 25.72 -6.01
CA GLN A 94 2.05 26.91 -5.17
C GLN A 94 2.75 26.87 -3.81
N SER A 95 3.55 25.85 -3.50
CA SER A 95 4.31 25.81 -2.25
C SER A 95 5.78 25.51 -2.56
N GLY A 96 6.67 26.47 -2.35
CA GLY A 96 8.13 26.22 -2.30
C GLY A 96 8.57 25.37 -1.11
N MET A 97 7.69 24.49 -0.61
CA MET A 97 7.76 23.73 0.62
C MET A 97 7.16 22.34 0.37
N GLN A 98 8.02 21.34 0.21
CA GLN A 98 7.73 19.90 0.21
C GLN A 98 6.74 19.37 -0.85
N GLU A 99 7.26 18.65 -1.83
CA GLU A 99 6.44 17.95 -2.83
C GLU A 99 5.76 16.71 -2.24
N TYR A 100 4.52 16.46 -2.66
CA TYR A 100 3.77 15.26 -2.30
C TYR A 100 3.94 14.15 -3.33
N ALA A 101 3.90 12.91 -2.86
CA ALA A 101 3.87 11.74 -3.71
C ALA A 101 2.52 11.66 -4.45
N PRO A 102 2.46 11.01 -5.62
CA PRO A 102 1.19 10.78 -6.30
C PRO A 102 0.25 9.92 -5.44
N HIS A 103 -0.99 10.37 -5.29
CA HIS A 103 -2.04 9.60 -4.60
C HIS A 103 -2.66 8.61 -5.60
N VAL A 104 -2.38 7.32 -5.44
CA VAL A 104 -2.69 6.28 -6.45
C VAL A 104 -3.87 5.40 -6.07
N ILE A 105 -4.20 5.30 -4.79
CA ILE A 105 -5.44 4.69 -4.27
C ILE A 105 -6.00 5.61 -3.22
N ASN A 106 -7.32 5.67 -3.02
CA ASN A 106 -7.91 6.57 -2.04
C ASN A 106 -7.62 6.12 -0.59
N THR A 107 -7.50 7.08 0.33
CA THR A 107 -7.24 6.85 1.76
C THR A 107 -8.19 5.81 2.40
N PRO A 108 -9.51 5.83 2.16
CA PRO A 108 -10.41 4.81 2.71
C PRO A 108 -10.08 3.39 2.26
N LEU A 109 -9.71 3.19 0.99
CA LEU A 109 -9.31 1.87 0.50
C LEU A 109 -7.98 1.42 1.11
N ALA A 110 -7.00 2.33 1.20
CA ALA A 110 -5.74 2.05 1.87
C ALA A 110 -5.98 1.60 3.33
N PHE A 111 -6.88 2.27 4.04
CA PHE A 111 -7.28 1.90 5.41
C PHE A 111 -7.91 0.49 5.46
N LEU A 112 -8.82 0.16 4.55
CA LEU A 112 -9.44 -1.18 4.51
C LEU A 112 -8.40 -2.28 4.28
N ILE A 113 -7.47 -2.08 3.34
CA ILE A 113 -6.39 -3.03 3.09
C ILE A 113 -5.48 -3.16 4.31
N LYS A 114 -5.12 -2.03 4.93
CA LYS A 114 -4.31 -1.99 6.16
C LYS A 114 -4.97 -2.78 7.29
N SER A 115 -6.28 -2.61 7.48
CA SER A 115 -7.09 -3.34 8.46
C SER A 115 -7.14 -4.85 8.17
N ALA A 116 -7.38 -5.23 6.91
CA ALA A 116 -7.38 -6.65 6.51
C ALA A 116 -5.98 -7.30 6.69
N LEU A 117 -4.90 -6.56 6.45
CA LEU A 117 -3.54 -7.04 6.72
C LEU A 117 -3.24 -7.18 8.22
N ASN A 118 -3.91 -6.38 9.07
CA ASN A 118 -3.83 -6.52 10.52
C ASN A 118 -4.51 -7.82 10.98
N SER A 119 -5.71 -8.13 10.46
CA SER A 119 -6.39 -9.39 10.78
C SER A 119 -5.64 -10.63 10.27
N ASN A 120 -4.83 -10.53 9.22
CA ASN A 120 -3.91 -11.61 8.84
C ASN A 120 -2.87 -11.96 9.91
N ILE A 121 -2.64 -11.08 10.88
CA ILE A 121 -1.81 -11.33 12.06
C ILE A 121 -2.70 -11.76 13.23
N PHE A 122 -3.71 -10.96 13.61
CA PHE A 122 -4.45 -11.19 14.86
C PHE A 122 -5.64 -12.15 14.74
N GLY A 123 -6.13 -12.40 13.53
CA GLY A 123 -7.36 -13.15 13.30
C GLY A 123 -8.60 -12.43 13.84
N GLU A 124 -9.68 -13.19 13.95
CA GLU A 124 -10.94 -12.80 14.58
C GLU A 124 -11.47 -14.00 15.40
N PRO A 125 -12.49 -13.83 16.26
CA PRO A 125 -13.04 -14.95 17.01
C PRO A 125 -13.38 -16.16 16.11
N GLY A 126 -12.71 -17.29 16.37
CA GLY A 126 -12.90 -18.53 15.61
C GLY A 126 -11.77 -18.88 14.63
N TRP A 127 -10.82 -17.98 14.35
CA TRP A 127 -9.66 -18.30 13.51
C TRP A 127 -8.43 -17.43 13.82
N MET A 128 -7.25 -17.90 13.42
CA MET A 128 -6.00 -17.14 13.50
C MET A 128 -5.42 -16.90 12.11
N GLY A 129 -4.88 -15.71 11.89
CA GLY A 129 -4.25 -15.37 10.62
C GLY A 129 -2.92 -16.10 10.39
N THR A 130 -2.52 -16.22 9.12
CA THR A 130 -1.27 -16.90 8.75
C THR A 130 -0.01 -16.24 9.35
N GLY A 131 -0.09 -14.95 9.67
CA GLY A 131 0.97 -14.16 10.29
C GLY A 131 0.96 -14.15 11.82
N TRP A 132 0.13 -14.98 12.48
CA TRP A 132 -0.09 -14.92 13.94
C TRP A 132 1.15 -14.93 14.82
N ARG A 133 2.23 -15.58 14.37
CA ARG A 133 3.52 -15.58 15.09
C ARG A 133 4.08 -14.18 15.28
N ALA A 134 3.88 -13.27 14.31
CA ALA A 134 4.31 -11.88 14.43
C ALA A 134 3.59 -11.14 15.57
N GLY A 135 2.29 -11.37 15.77
CA GLY A 135 1.53 -10.78 16.86
C GLY A 135 1.99 -11.29 18.23
N ARG A 136 2.26 -12.60 18.32
CA ARG A 136 2.82 -13.23 19.54
C ARG A 136 4.19 -12.66 19.91
N ASP A 137 5.08 -12.52 18.93
CA ASP A 137 6.49 -12.17 19.16
C ASP A 137 6.71 -10.66 19.33
N LEU A 138 5.98 -9.83 18.57
CA LEU A 138 6.12 -8.37 18.62
C LEU A 138 5.27 -7.69 19.69
N GLN A 139 4.19 -8.33 20.15
CA GLN A 139 3.28 -7.82 21.20
C GLN A 139 2.74 -6.40 20.90
N ARG A 140 2.47 -6.12 19.63
CA ARG A 140 1.94 -4.84 19.12
C ARG A 140 0.70 -5.08 18.29
N HIS A 141 -0.22 -4.12 18.22
CA HIS A 141 -1.46 -4.21 17.44
C HIS A 141 -1.49 -3.28 16.23
N ASP A 142 -0.46 -2.45 16.03
CA ASP A 142 -0.30 -1.49 14.94
C ASP A 142 0.51 -2.03 13.76
N ILE A 143 0.51 -3.36 13.61
CA ILE A 143 1.25 -4.12 12.59
C ILE A 143 0.30 -4.91 11.71
N GLY A 144 0.70 -5.16 10.47
CA GLY A 144 -0.05 -5.99 9.55
C GLY A 144 0.87 -6.58 8.49
N GLY A 145 0.45 -7.68 7.87
CA GLY A 145 1.27 -8.30 6.84
C GLY A 145 0.64 -9.48 6.15
N LYS A 146 1.36 -10.00 5.17
CA LYS A 146 0.96 -11.15 4.37
C LYS A 146 2.13 -12.09 4.17
N THR A 147 1.84 -13.36 4.42
CA THR A 147 2.66 -14.50 4.03
C THR A 147 2.48 -14.79 2.55
N GLY A 148 3.52 -15.21 1.84
CA GLY A 148 3.36 -15.82 0.54
C GLY A 148 4.37 -16.91 0.29
N THR A 149 3.94 -17.87 -0.52
CA THR A 149 4.66 -19.09 -0.85
C THR A 149 4.44 -19.36 -2.32
N THR A 150 5.48 -19.68 -3.06
CA THR A 150 5.33 -20.12 -4.45
C THR A 150 4.96 -21.60 -4.53
N ASN A 151 4.47 -22.02 -5.70
CA ASN A 151 4.27 -23.44 -5.99
C ASN A 151 5.56 -24.22 -5.80
N SER A 152 5.42 -25.44 -5.27
CA SER A 152 6.53 -26.32 -4.93
C SER A 152 7.48 -25.73 -3.88
N SER A 153 7.03 -24.75 -3.09
CA SER A 153 7.80 -24.13 -2.00
C SER A 153 9.18 -23.67 -2.43
N LYS A 154 9.31 -23.03 -3.61
CA LYS A 154 10.61 -22.53 -4.08
C LYS A 154 11.03 -21.23 -3.41
N ASP A 155 10.04 -20.42 -3.05
CA ASP A 155 10.25 -19.15 -2.37
C ASP A 155 9.19 -18.98 -1.28
N ALA A 156 9.63 -18.47 -0.14
CA ALA A 156 8.78 -17.99 0.94
C ALA A 156 9.05 -16.49 1.14
N TRP A 157 8.00 -15.69 1.24
CA TRP A 157 8.13 -14.28 1.56
C TRP A 157 7.16 -13.84 2.64
N PHE A 158 7.56 -12.77 3.33
CA PHE A 158 6.69 -12.03 4.21
C PHE A 158 6.84 -10.54 3.89
N SER A 159 5.71 -9.86 3.72
CA SER A 159 5.68 -8.40 3.53
C SER A 159 4.67 -7.80 4.50
N GLY A 160 5.07 -6.74 5.19
CA GLY A 160 4.26 -6.14 6.23
C GLY A 160 4.63 -4.71 6.54
N TYR A 161 3.82 -4.09 7.37
CA TYR A 161 4.00 -2.73 7.86
C TYR A 161 4.02 -2.69 9.39
N GLY A 162 4.66 -1.65 9.91
CA GLY A 162 4.49 -1.13 11.26
C GLY A 162 4.46 0.40 11.22
N PRO A 163 4.50 1.10 12.36
CA PRO A 163 4.46 2.56 12.34
C PRO A 163 5.66 3.17 11.60
N GLY A 164 5.37 3.89 10.52
CA GLY A 164 6.37 4.57 9.72
C GLY A 164 7.30 3.65 8.92
N VAL A 165 7.09 2.32 8.93
CA VAL A 165 7.99 1.36 8.29
C VAL A 165 7.24 0.30 7.50
N VAL A 166 7.86 -0.12 6.40
CA VAL A 166 7.43 -1.27 5.58
C VAL A 166 8.63 -2.16 5.37
N THR A 167 8.43 -3.47 5.54
CA THR A 167 9.48 -4.46 5.36
C THR A 167 8.99 -5.60 4.49
N SER A 168 9.86 -6.05 3.58
CA SER A 168 9.62 -7.20 2.73
C SER A 168 10.85 -8.09 2.79
N VAL A 169 10.65 -9.35 3.14
CA VAL A 169 11.70 -10.37 3.20
C VAL A 169 11.31 -11.51 2.28
N VAL A 170 12.29 -12.06 1.57
CA VAL A 170 12.14 -13.23 0.71
C VAL A 170 13.28 -14.19 1.03
N ASP A 171 12.94 -15.45 1.14
CA ASP A 171 13.87 -16.56 1.31
C ASP A 171 13.61 -17.59 0.22
N ARG A 172 14.71 -18.13 -0.32
CA ARG A 172 14.66 -19.15 -1.36
C ARG A 172 14.89 -20.50 -0.70
N LEU A 173 13.89 -21.36 -0.81
CA LEU A 173 13.84 -22.67 -0.16
C LEU A 173 14.41 -23.78 -1.06
#